data_AF-A0A357G1M0-F1
#
_entry.id   AF-A0A357G1M0-F1
#
_cell.length_a   1.000
_cell.length_b   1.000
_cell.length_c   1.000
_cell.angle_alpha   90.00
_cell.angle_beta   90.00
_cell.angle_gamma   90.00
#
_symmetry.space_group_name_H-M   'P 1'
#
loop_
_entity.id
_entity.type
_entity.pdbx_description
1 polymer ?
#
loop_
_entity_poly.entity_id
_entity_poly.type
_entity_poly.pdbx_seq_one_letter_code
_entity_poly.pdbx_strand_id
1 'polypeptide(L)' 'VEIIGAPIIRDAYGLALSSRNAYLSADELNAARQLNLILSATTKGGNIQAAKSAVLAAGFTKIDYIERRWGRLLAAAWIG' A
#
# COMPACT_ATOMS: atom_id res chain seq x y z
N VAL A 1 16.86 26.24 7.22
CA VAL A 1 16.32 24.99 7.80
C VAL A 1 16.65 23.86 6.83
N GLU A 2 17.27 22.79 7.29
CA GLU A 2 17.57 21.60 6.50
C GLU A 2 16.45 20.56 6.67
N ILE A 3 16.05 19.90 5.57
CA ILE A 3 15.00 18.86 5.59
C ILE A 3 15.68 17.51 5.38
N ILE A 4 15.60 16.65 6.39
CA ILE A 4 16.14 15.28 6.34
C ILE A 4 14.98 14.31 6.13
N GLY A 5 14.98 13.59 5.00
CA GLY A 5 13.99 12.55 4.74
C GLY A 5 14.27 11.28 5.53
N ALA A 6 13.26 10.71 6.17
CA ALA A 6 13.34 9.44 6.88
C ALA A 6 12.64 8.32 6.08
N PRO A 7 13.12 7.06 6.17
CA PRO A 7 12.43 5.93 5.57
C PRO A 7 11.08 5.68 6.25
N ILE A 8 10.18 5.05 5.52
CA ILE A 8 8.88 4.62 6.05
C ILE A 8 9.11 3.46 7.02
N ILE A 9 8.70 3.63 8.28
CA ILE A 9 8.66 2.54 9.25
C ILE A 9 7.47 1.64 8.94
N ARG A 10 7.68 0.33 9.03
CA ARG A 10 6.69 -0.71 8.70
C ARG A 10 6.52 -1.68 9.86
N ASP A 11 5.37 -2.34 9.94
CA ASP A 11 5.17 -3.47 10.83
C ASP A 11 5.93 -4.72 10.35
N ALA A 12 5.87 -5.80 11.14
CA ALA A 12 6.55 -7.07 10.83
C ALA A 12 6.09 -7.72 9.50
N TYR A 13 4.96 -7.29 8.95
CA TYR A 13 4.37 -7.81 7.72
C TYR A 13 4.54 -6.84 6.54
N GLY A 14 5.16 -5.67 6.76
CA GLY A 14 5.46 -4.68 5.73
C GLY A 14 4.39 -3.57 5.58
N LEU A 15 3.34 -3.54 6.39
CA LEU A 15 2.36 -2.45 6.38
C LEU A 15 3.02 -1.16 6.88
N ALA A 16 2.86 -0.06 6.14
CA ALA A 16 3.35 1.24 6.59
C ALA A 16 2.63 1.65 7.88
N LEU A 17 3.39 2.05 8.90
CA LEU A 17 2.80 2.50 10.16
C LEU A 17 2.07 3.83 9.96
N SER A 18 0.84 3.88 10.44
CA SER A 18 -0.04 5.04 10.37
C SER A 18 -0.99 4.99 11.58
N SER A 19 -1.28 6.14 12.18
CA SER A 19 -2.28 6.23 13.26
C SER A 19 -3.65 5.71 12.83
N ARG A 20 -3.96 5.81 11.52
CA ARG A 20 -5.21 5.29 10.95
C ARG A 20 -5.31 3.76 10.94
N ASN A 21 -4.19 3.03 11.08
CA ASN A 21 -4.24 1.58 11.18
C ASN A 21 -4.99 1.13 12.45
N ALA A 22 -5.11 1.99 13.47
CA ALA A 22 -5.88 1.72 14.67
C ALA A 22 -7.41 1.65 14.42
N TYR A 23 -7.89 2.11 13.26
CA TYR A 23 -9.31 2.04 12.90
C TYR A 23 -9.68 0.73 12.21
N LEU A 24 -8.68 -0.04 11.77
CA LEU A 24 -8.90 -1.28 11.05
C LEU A 24 -9.28 -2.39 12.03
N SER A 25 -10.32 -3.13 11.70
CA SER A 25 -10.60 -4.45 12.29
C SER A 25 -9.47 -5.44 11.96
N ALA A 26 -9.48 -6.61 12.60
CA ALA A 26 -8.47 -7.63 12.36
C ALA A 26 -8.39 -8.08 10.89
N ASP A 27 -9.55 -8.22 10.23
CA ASP A 27 -9.63 -8.65 8.83
C ASP A 27 -9.13 -7.55 7.89
N GLU A 28 -9.53 -6.30 8.14
CA GLU A 28 -9.06 -5.13 7.39
C GLU A 28 -7.57 -4.90 7.56
N LEU A 29 -7.02 -5.17 8.75
CA LEU A 29 -5.57 -5.09 9.00
C LEU A 29 -4.82 -6.17 8.19
N ASN A 30 -5.37 -7.38 8.09
CA ASN A 30 -4.80 -8.44 7.28
C ASN A 30 -4.85 -8.10 5.77
N ALA A 31 -5.95 -7.51 5.30
CA ALA A 31 -6.07 -6.95 3.96
C ALA A 31 -5.04 -5.85 3.71
N ALA A 32 -4.91 -4.89 4.64
CA ALA A 32 -3.98 -3.77 4.52
C ALA A 32 -2.53 -4.21 4.34
N ARG A 33 -2.11 -5.28 5.04
CA ARG A 33 -0.77 -5.86 4.92
C ARG A 33 -0.44 -6.37 3.52
N GLN A 34 -1.44 -6.74 2.71
CA GLN A 34 -1.22 -7.18 1.33
C GLN A 34 -0.77 -6.04 0.42
N LEU A 35 -1.10 -4.77 0.73
CA LEU A 35 -0.80 -3.65 -0.15
C LEU A 35 0.70 -3.53 -0.45
N ASN A 36 1.55 -3.63 0.58
CA ASN A 36 2.99 -3.52 0.38
C ASN A 36 3.56 -4.67 -0.46
N LEU A 37 3.04 -5.89 -0.28
CA LEU A 37 3.47 -7.06 -1.05
C LEU A 37 3.12 -6.90 -2.53
N ILE A 38 1.90 -6.46 -2.82
CA ILE A 38 1.42 -6.22 -4.19
C ILE A 38 2.24 -5.13 -4.87
N LEU A 39 2.48 -4.00 -4.18
CA LEU A 39 3.27 -2.90 -4.74
C LEU A 39 4.73 -3.31 -4.96
N SER A 40 5.31 -4.09 -4.04
CA SER A 40 6.68 -4.60 -4.19
C SER A 40 6.80 -5.52 -5.40
N ALA A 41 5.86 -6.44 -5.63
CA ALA A 41 5.82 -7.25 -6.84
C ALA A 41 5.69 -6.39 -8.10
N THR A 42 4.88 -5.34 -8.05
CA THR A 42 4.69 -4.39 -9.17
C THR A 42 5.96 -3.61 -9.49
N THR A 43 6.77 -3.23 -8.49
CA THR A 43 8.04 -2.56 -8.73
C THR A 43 9.08 -3.43 -9.44
N LYS A 44 9.00 -4.76 -9.31
CA LYS A 44 9.91 -5.74 -9.94
C LYS A 44 9.56 -6.09 -11.40
N GLY A 45 8.82 -5.22 -12.09
CA GLY A 45 8.37 -5.43 -13.46
C GLY A 45 6.91 -5.86 -13.61
N GLY A 46 6.15 -5.90 -12.50
CA GLY A 46 4.72 -6.21 -12.54
C GLY A 46 3.86 -5.11 -13.19
N ASN A 47 2.69 -5.52 -13.70
CA ASN A 47 1.72 -4.64 -14.35
C ASN A 47 0.83 -3.92 -13.33
N ILE A 48 0.67 -2.60 -13.47
CA ILE A 48 -0.19 -1.77 -12.62
C ILE A 48 -1.65 -2.24 -12.64
N GLN A 49 -2.16 -2.68 -13.79
CA GLN A 49 -3.54 -3.16 -13.87
C GLN A 49 -3.74 -4.45 -13.07
N ALA A 50 -2.77 -5.37 -13.12
CA ALA A 50 -2.78 -6.56 -12.27
C ALA A 50 -2.68 -6.20 -10.79
N ALA A 51 -1.87 -5.19 -10.45
CA ALA A 51 -1.78 -4.66 -9.09
C ALA A 51 -3.13 -4.12 -8.59
N LYS A 52 -3.86 -3.36 -9.43
CA LYS A 52 -5.20 -2.86 -9.09
C LYS A 52 -6.17 -4.00 -8.81
N SER A 53 -6.19 -5.02 -9.67
CA SER A 53 -7.03 -6.20 -9.45
C SER A 53 -6.66 -6.95 -8.17
N ALA A 54 -5.37 -7.12 -7.89
CA ALA A 54 -4.89 -7.78 -6.68
C ALA A 54 -5.25 -6.98 -5.40
N VAL A 55 -5.17 -5.65 -5.45
CA VAL A 55 -5.56 -4.79 -4.31
C VAL A 55 -7.05 -4.93 -4.02
N LEU A 56 -7.92 -4.88 -5.03
CA LEU A 56 -9.35 -5.10 -4.82
C LEU A 56 -9.65 -6.50 -4.29
N ALA A 57 -9.00 -7.53 -4.86
CA ALA A 57 -9.16 -8.91 -4.40
C ALA A 57 -8.65 -9.14 -2.96
N ALA A 58 -7.73 -8.31 -2.47
CA ALA A 58 -7.23 -8.37 -1.11
C ALA A 58 -8.19 -7.79 -0.05
N GLY A 59 -9.31 -7.17 -0.47
CA GLY A 59 -10.33 -6.62 0.44
C GLY A 59 -10.40 -5.10 0.48
N PHE A 60 -9.72 -4.39 -0.43
CA PHE A 60 -9.89 -2.94 -0.58
C PHE A 60 -11.17 -2.62 -1.35
N THR A 61 -11.92 -1.63 -0.87
CA THR A 61 -13.23 -1.24 -1.44
C THR A 61 -13.09 -0.29 -2.62
N LYS A 62 -12.06 0.56 -2.62
CA LYS A 62 -11.83 1.54 -3.67
C LYS A 62 -10.34 1.83 -3.84
N ILE A 63 -9.89 1.96 -5.07
CA ILE A 63 -8.54 2.47 -5.40
C ILE A 63 -8.68 3.91 -5.87
N ASP A 64 -8.03 4.85 -5.18
CA ASP A 64 -7.92 6.22 -5.69
C ASP A 64 -6.87 6.30 -6.78
N TYR A 65 -5.68 5.72 -6.53
CA TYR A 65 -4.65 5.59 -7.55
C TYR A 65 -3.66 4.47 -7.25
N ILE A 66 -3.07 3.94 -8.33
CA ILE A 66 -1.79 3.23 -8.33
C ILE A 66 -1.05 3.72 -9.57
N GLU A 67 0.04 4.47 -9.39
CA GLU A 67 0.72 5.12 -10.51
C GLU A 67 2.23 5.26 -10.32
N ARG A 68 2.95 5.33 -11.44
CA ARG A 68 4.38 5.62 -11.44
C ARG A 68 4.62 7.11 -11.61
N ARG A 69 5.32 7.73 -10.66
CA ARG A 69 5.76 9.13 -10.69
C ARG A 69 7.18 9.24 -10.15
N TRP A 70 8.03 10.02 -10.82
CA TRP A 70 9.40 10.30 -10.36
C TRP A 70 10.21 9.05 -10.01
N GLY A 71 10.08 7.98 -10.81
CA GLY A 71 10.75 6.69 -10.56
C GLY A 71 10.20 5.88 -9.38
N ARG A 72 9.07 6.30 -8.78
CA ARG A 72 8.42 5.64 -7.65
C ARG A 72 7.05 5.11 -8.04
N LEU A 73 6.61 4.05 -7.36
CA LEU A 73 5.23 3.58 -7.41
C LEU A 73 4.48 4.15 -6.19
N LEU A 74 3.43 4.92 -6.44
CA LEU A 74 2.58 5.55 -5.43
C LEU A 74 1.21 4.87 -5.45
N ALA A 75 0.59 4.69 -4.29
CA ALA A 75 -0.74 4.12 -4.19
C ALA A 75 -1.56 4.72 -3.04
N ALA A 76 -2.87 4.85 -3.26
CA ALA A 76 -3.87 5.14 -2.25
C ALA A 76 -5.12 4.32 -2.52
N ALA A 77 -5.65 3.68 -1.48
CA ALA A 77 -6.82 2.82 -1.55
C ALA A 77 -7.55 2.81 -0.19
N TRP A 78 -8.84 2.53 -0.24
CA TRP A 78 -9.76 2.49 0.90
C TRP A 78 -10.00 1.04 1.32
N ILE A 79 -10.08 0.82 2.63
CA ILE A 79 -10.51 -0.42 3.26
C ILE A 79 -11.64 -0.04 4.20
N GLY A 80 -12.69 -0.85 4.22
CA GLY A 80 -13.98 -0.51 4.84
C GLY A 80 -15.01 -0.07 3.81
#